data_AF-A0A699KIP7-F1
#
_entry.id   AF-A0A699KIP7-F1
#
_cell.length_a   1.000
_cell.length_b   1.000
_cell.length_c   1.000
_cell.angle_alpha   90.00
_cell.angle_beta   90.00
_cell.angle_gamma   90.00
#
_symmetry.space_group_name_H-M   'P 1'
#
loop_
_entity.id
_entity.type
_entity.pdbx_description
1 polymer ?
#
loop_
_entity_poly.entity_id
_entity_poly.type
_entity_poly.pdbx_seq_one_letter_code
_entity_poly.pdbx_strand_id
1 'polypeptide(L)'
;MQTEGYSSGLSDFHSVLSTFTQYSRLQVIAELRHGELYHSTNIVSSIEFDRDDEMFATTGVSRRIKVFNFSTSVMKYEEHEKRVWSVDYSRQEPSMLVSGSDDCK
;
A
#
# COMPACT_ATOMS: atom_id res chain seq x y z
N MET A 1 -17.47 -11.85 -49.91
CA MET A 1 -16.33 -11.07 -49.35
C MET A 1 -16.53 -11.03 -47.85
N GLN A 2 -15.75 -11.80 -47.09
CA GLN A 2 -15.78 -11.80 -45.61
C GLN A 2 -14.69 -10.84 -45.11
N THR A 3 -15.09 -9.77 -44.44
CA THR A 3 -14.21 -8.84 -43.72
C THR A 3 -14.24 -9.17 -42.24
N GLU A 4 -13.75 -10.34 -41.84
CA GLU A 4 -13.81 -10.81 -40.44
C GLU A 4 -12.50 -10.65 -39.65
N GLY A 5 -11.43 -10.15 -40.27
CA GLY A 5 -10.12 -10.01 -39.62
C GLY A 5 -9.80 -8.63 -39.01
N TYR A 6 -10.59 -7.59 -39.30
CA TYR A 6 -10.32 -6.21 -38.84
C TYR A 6 -10.93 -5.88 -37.46
N SER A 7 -11.90 -6.67 -37.00
CA SER A 7 -12.72 -6.32 -35.82
C SER A 7 -12.06 -6.64 -34.48
N SER A 8 -11.30 -7.73 -34.38
CA SER A 8 -10.65 -8.15 -33.13
C SER A 8 -9.53 -7.18 -32.72
N GLY A 9 -8.61 -6.87 -33.62
CA GLY A 9 -7.51 -5.94 -33.35
C GLY A 9 -8.00 -4.52 -33.00
N LEU A 10 -9.10 -4.07 -33.61
CA LEU A 10 -9.71 -2.79 -33.26
C LEU A 10 -10.40 -2.82 -31.89
N SER A 11 -11.05 -3.94 -31.53
CA SER A 11 -11.62 -4.16 -30.21
C SER A 11 -10.54 -4.17 -29.12
N ASP A 12 -9.43 -4.85 -29.36
CA ASP A 12 -8.29 -4.88 -28.44
C ASP A 12 -7.67 -3.49 -28.27
N PHE A 13 -7.46 -2.77 -29.38
CA PHE A 13 -6.98 -1.39 -29.34
C PHE A 13 -7.93 -0.48 -28.56
N HIS A 14 -9.25 -0.60 -28.79
CA HIS A 14 -10.26 0.13 -28.03
C HIS A 14 -10.19 -0.19 -26.54
N SER A 15 -10.01 -1.46 -26.17
CA SER A 15 -9.88 -1.91 -24.77
C SER A 15 -8.66 -1.31 -24.09
N VAL A 16 -7.49 -1.37 -24.76
CA VAL A 16 -6.24 -0.79 -24.26
C VAL A 16 -6.35 0.72 -24.11
N LEU A 17 -6.86 1.41 -25.14
CA LEU A 17 -6.99 2.86 -25.13
C LEU A 17 -7.97 3.33 -24.04
N SER A 18 -9.09 2.62 -23.88
CA SER A 18 -10.08 2.93 -22.84
C SER A 18 -9.50 2.73 -21.44
N THR A 19 -8.79 1.62 -21.21
CA THR A 19 -8.14 1.34 -19.91
C THR A 19 -7.04 2.36 -19.61
N PHE A 20 -6.23 2.71 -20.60
CA PHE A 20 -5.13 3.67 -20.44
C PHE A 20 -5.63 5.09 -20.17
N THR A 21 -6.74 5.48 -20.78
CA THR A 21 -7.31 6.84 -20.65
C THR A 21 -8.40 6.96 -19.59
N GLN A 22 -8.74 5.86 -18.91
CA GLN A 22 -9.81 5.81 -17.91
C GLN A 22 -9.60 6.82 -16.76
N TYR A 23 -8.35 7.00 -16.34
CA TYR A 23 -7.99 7.90 -15.25
C TYR A 23 -6.95 8.92 -15.74
N SER A 24 -7.20 10.20 -15.48
CA SER A 24 -6.31 11.29 -15.90
C SER A 24 -5.71 12.08 -14.73
N ARG A 25 -6.21 11.86 -13.51
CA ARG A 25 -5.82 12.65 -12.33
C ARG A 25 -5.84 11.79 -11.08
N LEU A 26 -4.90 12.05 -10.19
CA LEU A 26 -4.93 11.58 -8.80
C LEU A 26 -5.50 12.69 -7.92
N GLN A 27 -6.44 12.32 -7.06
CA GLN A 27 -7.00 13.23 -6.05
C GLN A 27 -6.56 12.79 -4.67
N VAL A 28 -6.13 13.76 -3.86
CA VAL A 28 -5.84 13.53 -2.45
C VAL A 28 -7.17 13.48 -1.71
N ILE A 29 -7.53 12.30 -1.20
CA ILE A 29 -8.77 12.08 -0.42
C ILE A 29 -8.54 12.16 1.09
N ALA A 30 -7.30 11.91 1.53
CA ALA A 30 -6.89 11.95 2.93
C ALA A 30 -5.40 12.26 3.00
N GLU A 31 -4.99 12.91 4.10
CA GLU A 31 -3.58 13.16 4.41
C GLU A 31 -3.31 12.78 5.85
N LEU A 32 -2.34 11.88 6.06
CA LEU A 32 -1.87 11.51 7.38
C LEU A 32 -0.54 12.23 7.66
N ARG A 33 -0.60 13.29 8.46
CA ARG A 33 0.60 14.03 8.88
C ARG A 33 1.19 13.39 10.12
N HIS A 34 2.37 12.79 9.97
CA HIS A 34 3.06 12.14 11.07
C HIS A 34 4.25 12.98 11.58
N GLY A 35 4.04 13.68 12.70
CA GLY A 35 5.06 14.45 13.40
C GLY A 35 5.34 13.89 14.78
N GLU A 36 6.31 12.97 14.89
CA GLU A 36 6.91 12.66 16.19
C GLU A 36 7.99 13.71 16.49
N LEU A 37 7.87 14.39 17.62
CA LEU A 37 8.74 15.50 18.07
C LEU A 37 10.20 15.08 18.34
N TYR A 38 10.50 13.77 18.29
CA TYR A 38 11.74 13.21 18.83
C TYR A 38 12.60 12.43 17.83
N HIS A 39 12.14 12.21 16.59
CA HIS A 39 12.93 11.55 15.55
C HIS A 39 13.08 12.46 14.33
N SER A 40 14.33 12.77 13.97
CA SER A 40 14.68 13.69 12.88
C SER A 40 14.28 13.19 11.48
N THR A 41 13.87 11.92 11.35
CA THR A 41 13.43 11.33 10.09
C THR A 41 12.24 10.38 10.32
N ASN A 42 11.19 10.53 9.52
CA ASN A 42 9.96 9.70 9.56
C ASN A 42 9.66 9.08 8.20
N ILE A 43 10.70 8.71 7.45
CA ILE A 43 10.57 8.06 6.14
C ILE A 43 9.78 6.76 6.29
N VAL A 44 8.65 6.67 5.60
CA VAL A 44 7.86 5.45 5.43
C VAL A 44 8.47 4.66 4.27
N SER A 45 8.79 3.39 4.48
CA SER A 45 9.39 2.51 3.47
C SER A 45 8.39 1.59 2.79
N SER A 46 7.32 1.20 3.49
CA SER A 46 6.30 0.29 2.99
C SER A 46 4.94 0.61 3.63
N ILE A 47 3.88 0.44 2.82
CA ILE A 47 2.48 0.57 3.20
C ILE A 47 1.72 -0.59 2.58
N GLU A 48 0.93 -1.33 3.37
CA GLU A 48 0.16 -2.49 2.89
C GLU A 48 -1.22 -2.53 3.53
N PHE A 49 -2.22 -2.94 2.75
CA PHE A 49 -3.58 -3.17 3.22
C PHE A 49 -3.78 -4.61 3.67
N ASP A 50 -4.69 -4.81 4.61
CA ASP A 50 -5.17 -6.13 4.97
C ASP A 50 -6.07 -6.74 3.89
N ARG A 51 -6.57 -7.96 4.13
CA ARG A 51 -7.38 -8.69 3.14
C ARG A 51 -8.71 -8.00 2.81
N ASP A 52 -9.27 -7.28 3.78
CA ASP A 52 -10.62 -6.70 3.72
C ASP A 52 -10.61 -5.19 3.42
N ASP A 53 -9.43 -4.61 3.17
CA ASP A 53 -9.21 -3.17 2.94
C ASP A 53 -9.72 -2.26 4.09
N GLU A 54 -9.86 -2.81 5.29
CA GLU A 54 -10.29 -2.07 6.48
C GLU A 54 -9.11 -1.49 7.26
N MET A 55 -7.97 -2.19 7.20
CA MET A 55 -6.77 -1.84 7.93
C MET A 55 -5.60 -1.69 6.96
N PHE A 56 -4.67 -0.79 7.27
CA PHE A 56 -3.39 -0.73 6.57
C PHE A 56 -2.24 -0.49 7.54
N ALA A 57 -1.09 -1.11 7.27
CA ALA A 57 0.13 -0.93 8.04
C ALA A 57 1.09 0.01 7.32
N THR A 58 1.86 0.79 8.07
CA THR A 58 3.02 1.54 7.58
C THR A 58 4.25 1.18 8.39
N THR A 59 5.39 1.12 7.73
CA THR A 59 6.68 0.83 8.35
C THR A 59 7.76 1.79 7.86
N GLY A 60 8.91 1.85 8.55
CA GLY A 60 10.02 2.67 8.10
C GLY A 60 11.11 2.90 9.14
N VAL A 61 11.77 4.06 9.03
CA VAL A 61 12.90 4.45 9.91
C VAL A 61 12.51 4.68 11.35
N SER A 62 11.22 4.90 11.62
CA SER A 62 10.75 5.12 12.99
C SER A 62 10.91 3.87 13.87
N ARG A 63 11.23 2.71 13.26
CA ARG A 63 11.38 1.40 13.93
C ARG A 63 10.07 0.86 14.51
N ARG A 64 8.95 1.48 14.10
CA ARG A 64 7.60 1.16 14.55
C ARG A 64 6.79 0.67 13.37
N ILE A 65 5.96 -0.33 13.63
CA ILE A 65 4.90 -0.74 12.71
C ILE A 65 3.64 -0.04 13.20
N LYS A 66 3.05 0.78 12.33
CA LYS A 66 1.81 1.51 12.65
C LYS A 66 0.69 0.94 11.82
N VAL A 67 -0.36 0.47 12.48
CA VAL A 67 -1.53 -0.12 11.85
C VAL A 67 -2.68 0.87 12.01
N PHE A 68 -3.32 1.22 10.90
CA PHE A 68 -4.40 2.19 10.83
C PHE A 68 -5.66 1.48 10.41
N ASN A 69 -6.76 1.77 11.10
CA ASN A 69 -8.08 1.52 10.55
C ASN A 69 -8.40 2.66 9.60
N PHE A 70 -8.77 2.32 8.36
CA PHE A 70 -9.07 3.28 7.31
C PHE A 70 -10.16 4.30 7.73
N SER A 71 -11.06 3.91 8.65
CA SER A 71 -12.17 4.76 9.08
C SER A 71 -11.87 5.69 10.26
N THR A 72 -11.02 5.33 11.23
CA THR A 72 -11.00 6.10 12.51
C THR A 72 -9.78 5.95 13.44
N SER A 73 -9.07 4.81 13.45
CA SER A 73 -8.23 4.44 14.62
C SER A 73 -6.78 4.13 14.24
N VAL A 74 -5.82 4.43 15.12
CA VAL A 74 -4.40 4.09 14.94
C VAL A 74 -3.90 3.20 16.08
N MET A 75 -3.34 2.05 15.72
CA MET A 75 -2.59 1.15 16.59
C MET A 75 -1.09 1.23 16.27
N LYS A 76 -0.25 1.10 17.28
CA LYS A 76 1.21 1.20 17.15
C LYS A 76 1.89 0.03 17.84
N TYR A 77 2.85 -0.56 17.13
CA TYR A 77 3.70 -1.65 17.60
C TYR A 77 5.17 -1.20 17.54
N GLU A 78 5.92 -1.49 18.61
CA GLU A 78 7.32 -1.08 18.80
C GLU A 78 8.20 -2.31 18.98
N GLU A 79 8.13 -3.22 18.00
CA GLU A 79 8.78 -4.53 18.09
C GLU A 79 10.24 -4.52 17.59
N HIS A 80 10.64 -3.52 16.79
CA HIS A 80 11.94 -3.49 16.14
C HIS A 80 12.90 -2.48 16.76
N GLU A 81 14.17 -2.87 16.93
CA GLU A 81 15.22 -2.00 17.47
C GLU A 81 15.80 -1.07 16.40
N LYS A 82 15.72 -1.50 15.13
CA LYS A 82 16.19 -0.82 13.93
C LYS A 82 15.08 -0.62 12.90
N ARG A 83 15.46 -0.05 11.75
CA ARG A 83 14.56 0.25 10.63
C ARG A 83 13.85 -1.02 10.17
N VAL A 84 12.56 -0.86 9.92
CA VAL A 84 11.75 -1.83 9.20
C VAL A 84 11.72 -1.44 7.73
N TRP A 85 11.93 -2.41 6.83
CA TRP A 85 11.95 -2.19 5.38
C TRP A 85 10.61 -2.49 4.74
N SER A 86 10.01 -3.62 5.11
CA SER A 86 8.79 -4.14 4.50
C SER A 86 7.82 -4.65 5.54
N VAL A 87 6.54 -4.54 5.25
CA VAL A 87 5.46 -5.26 5.93
C VAL A 87 4.66 -6.03 4.88
N ASP A 88 4.02 -7.13 5.26
CA ASP A 88 3.07 -7.86 4.44
C ASP A 88 1.94 -8.44 5.31
N TYR A 89 0.71 -8.38 4.80
CA TYR A 89 -0.47 -8.96 5.46
C TYR A 89 -0.76 -10.35 4.93
N SER A 90 -1.10 -11.28 5.83
CA SER A 90 -1.55 -12.60 5.42
C SER A 90 -2.91 -12.51 4.71
N ARG A 91 -2.99 -13.09 3.52
CA ARG A 91 -4.24 -13.24 2.76
C ARG A 91 -5.16 -14.33 3.32
N GLN A 92 -4.66 -15.19 4.20
CA GLN A 92 -5.45 -16.28 4.81
C GLN A 92 -5.90 -15.92 6.23
N GLU A 93 -5.08 -15.17 6.97
CA GLU A 93 -5.34 -14.78 8.35
C GLU A 93 -5.30 -13.25 8.49
N PRO A 94 -6.46 -12.57 8.50
CA PRO A 94 -6.53 -11.10 8.47
C PRO A 94 -5.82 -10.39 9.64
N SER A 95 -5.68 -11.07 10.78
CA SER A 95 -4.99 -10.53 11.96
C SER A 95 -3.47 -10.72 11.94
N MET A 96 -2.92 -11.38 10.93
CA MET A 96 -1.50 -11.71 10.86
C MET A 96 -0.77 -10.80 9.87
N LEU A 97 0.32 -10.21 10.32
CA LEU A 97 1.26 -9.46 9.50
C LEU A 97 2.69 -9.90 9.79
N VAL A 98 3.56 -9.77 8.80
CA VAL A 98 5.00 -10.03 8.90
C VAL A 98 5.77 -8.76 8.58
N SER A 99 6.88 -8.55 9.26
CA SER A 99 7.77 -7.41 9.06
C SER A 99 9.23 -7.83 8.91
N GLY A 100 9.93 -7.18 7.97
CA GLY A 100 11.36 -7.36 7.75
C GLY A 100 12.16 -6.15 8.21
N SER A 101 13.14 -6.35 9.10
CA SER A 101 13.93 -5.29 9.76
C SER A 101 15.43 -5.53 9.68
N ASP A 102 16.23 -4.48 9.88
CA ASP A 102 17.69 -4.52 10.01
C ASP A 102 18.19 -5.10 11.35
N ASP A 103 17.28 -5.54 12.21
CA ASP A 103 17.60 -6.12 13.51
C ASP A 103 18.58 -7.28 13.33
N CYS A 104 19.69 -7.21 14.05
CA CYS A 104 20.66 -8.30 14.13
C CYS A 104 20.51 -8.88 15.54
N LYS A 105 20.38 -10.20 15.66
CA LYS A 105 20.57 -10.87 16.96
C LYS A 105 22.03 -10.93 17.33
#